data_AF-A0A1G1GBR6-F1
#
_entry.id   AF-A0A1G1GBR6-F1
#
_cell.length_a   1.000
_cell.length_b   1.000
_cell.length_c   1.000
_cell.angle_alpha   90.00
_cell.angle_beta   90.00
_cell.angle_gamma   90.00
#
_symmetry.space_group_name_H-M   'P 1'
#
loop_
_entity.id
_entity.type
_entity.pdbx_description
1 polymer ?
#
loop_
_entity_poly.entity_id
_entity_poly.type
_entity_poly.pdbx_seq_one_letter_code
_entity_poly.pdbx_strand_id
1 'polypeptide(L)'
;MTNLEKKMITVLKDLKESHHVIGVKAEFEAEGTRLEEALRLKEVVSSAGLNLAVKIGGCEALKDLYDARVIGVSRIIAPMVESPYALKKYLAATKLAFPEEERNHISFLINIETVDAYNNIDRILSIENINELSGIVMGRVDMTGSMGLSREDINTPQIFDMAKILFSKAKEKSLECVIGGGVGKEALPFFRDLPEGLLDRYETRKIIFKCPESLDNNAEKGILKAVGFELMWLKNKRDFYGMIFDEDKHRIKMLGSRYDKLIKEAGGMFE
;
A
#
# COMPACT_ATOMS: atom_id res chain seq x y z
N MET A 1 17.26 11.63 -11.07
CA MET A 1 17.06 10.17 -11.14
C MET A 1 18.35 9.38 -11.35
N THR A 2 18.53 8.29 -10.62
CA THR A 2 19.60 7.29 -10.76
C THR A 2 19.39 6.36 -11.97
N ASN A 3 20.41 5.59 -12.35
CA ASN A 3 20.26 4.55 -13.39
C ASN A 3 19.26 3.45 -12.98
N LEU A 4 19.16 3.14 -11.68
CA LEU A 4 18.20 2.18 -11.17
C LEU A 4 16.77 2.72 -11.28
N GLU A 5 16.56 4.01 -10.98
CA GLU A 5 15.27 4.69 -11.14
C GLU A 5 14.82 4.73 -12.61
N LYS A 6 15.73 4.99 -13.55
CA LYS A 6 15.42 4.90 -14.99
C LYS A 6 14.96 3.50 -15.40
N LYS A 7 15.62 2.44 -14.90
CA LYS A 7 15.19 1.06 -15.13
C LYS A 7 13.83 0.77 -14.49
N MET A 8 13.57 1.29 -13.29
CA MET A 8 12.25 1.15 -12.64
C MET A 8 11.14 1.76 -13.51
N ILE A 9 11.38 2.94 -14.12
CA ILE A 9 10.43 3.56 -15.06
C ILE A 9 10.15 2.64 -16.24
N THR A 10 11.19 2.06 -16.86
CA THR A 10 11.03 1.11 -17.98
C THR A 10 10.17 -0.09 -17.58
N VAL A 11 10.42 -0.68 -16.41
CA VAL A 11 9.63 -1.82 -15.90
C VAL A 11 8.19 -1.42 -15.63
N LEU A 12 7.95 -0.24 -15.04
CA LEU A 12 6.60 0.25 -14.77
C LEU A 12 5.80 0.53 -16.05
N LYS A 13 6.45 1.06 -17.10
CA LYS A 13 5.80 1.26 -18.41
C LYS A 13 5.37 -0.07 -19.04
N ASP A 14 6.26 -1.06 -19.04
CA ASP A 14 5.93 -2.40 -19.52
C ASP A 14 4.83 -3.07 -18.68
N LEU A 15 4.84 -2.93 -17.35
CA LEU A 15 3.77 -3.40 -16.48
C LEU A 15 2.42 -2.73 -16.81
N LYS A 16 2.43 -1.43 -17.08
CA LYS A 16 1.24 -0.68 -17.48
C LYS A 16 0.68 -1.18 -18.81
N GLU A 17 1.54 -1.29 -19.82
CA GLU A 17 1.17 -1.60 -21.21
C GLU A 17 0.79 -3.07 -21.41
N SER A 18 1.51 -3.99 -20.74
CA SER A 18 1.41 -5.44 -21.01
C SER A 18 0.71 -6.23 -19.91
N HIS A 19 0.50 -5.64 -18.72
CA HIS A 19 -0.01 -6.36 -17.55
C HIS A 19 -1.13 -5.61 -16.83
N HIS A 20 -1.72 -4.59 -17.46
CA HIS A 20 -2.87 -3.84 -16.95
C HIS A 20 -2.64 -3.27 -15.55
N VAL A 21 -1.40 -2.86 -15.27
CA VAL A 21 -1.05 -2.14 -14.05
C VAL A 21 -1.49 -0.69 -14.17
N ILE A 22 -2.12 -0.18 -13.13
CA ILE A 22 -2.73 1.16 -13.10
C ILE A 22 -2.19 2.04 -11.98
N GLY A 23 -1.43 1.46 -11.04
CA GLY A 23 -0.80 2.23 -9.99
C GLY A 23 0.24 1.47 -9.20
N VAL A 24 0.95 2.23 -8.40
CA VAL A 24 1.92 1.77 -7.40
C VAL A 24 1.39 2.14 -6.02
N LYS A 25 1.64 1.31 -5.02
CA LYS A 25 1.25 1.52 -3.63
C LYS A 25 2.48 1.75 -2.76
N ALA A 26 2.41 2.76 -1.92
CA ALA A 26 3.30 2.96 -0.77
C ALA A 26 2.53 2.69 0.52
N GLU A 27 3.24 2.31 1.57
CA GLU A 27 2.62 1.98 2.85
C GLU A 27 3.36 2.72 3.97
N PHE A 28 2.65 3.58 4.70
CA PHE A 28 3.18 4.20 5.92
C PHE A 28 3.11 3.21 7.08
N GLU A 29 2.03 2.45 7.15
CA GLU A 29 1.79 1.42 8.16
C GLU A 29 2.89 0.35 8.22
N ALA A 30 3.08 -0.40 7.14
CA ALA A 30 3.90 -1.62 7.18
C ALA A 30 5.34 -1.42 6.71
N GLU A 31 5.65 -0.38 5.92
CA GLU A 31 7.01 -0.09 5.49
C GLU A 31 7.67 1.04 6.28
N GLY A 32 6.88 1.82 7.03
CA GLY A 32 7.36 3.06 7.62
C GLY A 32 7.89 4.02 6.56
N THR A 33 7.26 4.06 5.37
CA THR A 33 7.71 4.90 4.25
C THR A 33 7.74 6.35 4.70
N ARG A 34 8.91 6.98 4.58
CA ARG A 34 9.10 8.39 4.96
C ARG A 34 8.70 9.31 3.83
N LEU A 35 8.43 10.57 4.14
CA LEU A 35 7.94 11.54 3.16
C LEU A 35 8.90 11.70 1.98
N GLU A 36 10.21 11.80 2.23
CA GLU A 36 11.23 11.89 1.19
C GLU A 36 11.30 10.64 0.30
N GLU A 37 11.09 9.45 0.88
CA GLU A 37 11.01 8.20 0.12
C GLU A 37 9.77 8.20 -0.78
N ALA A 38 8.62 8.63 -0.26
CA ALA A 38 7.36 8.68 -0.98
C ALA A 38 7.39 9.69 -2.14
N LEU A 39 7.98 10.88 -1.94
CA LEU A 39 8.16 11.89 -2.98
C LEU A 39 9.06 11.38 -4.12
N ARG A 40 10.15 10.68 -3.80
CA ARG A 40 11.00 10.04 -4.82
C ARG A 40 10.27 8.95 -5.58
N LEU A 41 9.49 8.11 -4.87
CA LEU A 41 8.67 7.10 -5.53
C LEU A 41 7.62 7.75 -6.45
N LYS A 42 6.99 8.84 -6.02
CA LYS A 42 6.04 9.61 -6.82
C LYS A 42 6.66 10.10 -8.13
N GLU A 43 7.91 10.55 -8.13
CA GLU A 43 8.62 10.98 -9.34
C GLU A 43 8.79 9.83 -10.35
N VAL A 44 9.24 8.66 -9.87
CA VAL A 44 9.41 7.44 -10.68
C VAL A 44 8.06 6.99 -11.26
N VAL A 45 7.02 6.94 -10.43
CA VAL A 45 5.68 6.47 -10.79
C VAL A 45 5.01 7.39 -11.80
N SER A 46 5.08 8.71 -11.56
CA SER A 46 4.52 9.72 -12.47
C SER A 46 5.23 9.71 -13.82
N SER A 47 6.54 9.47 -13.85
CA SER A 47 7.33 9.36 -15.09
C SER A 47 7.00 8.11 -15.92
N ALA A 48 6.41 7.09 -15.30
CA ALA A 48 5.82 5.94 -15.99
C ALA A 48 4.35 6.16 -16.39
N GLY A 49 3.77 7.32 -16.06
CA GLY A 49 2.37 7.63 -16.31
C GLY A 49 1.43 6.76 -15.48
N LEU A 50 1.84 6.35 -14.29
CA LEU A 50 1.06 5.57 -13.34
C LEU A 50 0.64 6.44 -12.15
N ASN A 51 -0.36 5.96 -11.43
CA ASN A 51 -0.87 6.61 -10.23
C ASN A 51 -0.18 6.09 -8.97
N LEU A 52 -0.10 6.92 -7.92
CA LEU A 52 0.38 6.51 -6.61
C LEU A 52 -0.80 6.41 -5.64
N ALA A 53 -0.83 5.31 -4.90
CA ALA A 53 -1.72 5.06 -3.77
C ALA A 53 -0.91 4.98 -2.47
N VAL A 54 -1.53 5.32 -1.34
CA VAL A 54 -0.91 5.20 -0.02
C VAL A 54 -1.83 4.45 0.95
N LYS A 55 -1.30 3.43 1.63
CA LYS A 55 -1.90 2.87 2.84
C LYS A 55 -1.38 3.66 4.05
N ILE A 56 -2.26 4.35 4.76
CA ILE A 56 -1.91 5.18 5.94
C ILE A 56 -1.75 4.31 7.19
N GLY A 57 -1.19 4.84 8.27
CA GLY A 57 -0.88 4.10 9.50
C GLY A 57 -2.08 3.77 10.39
N GLY A 58 -3.27 4.30 10.11
CA GLY A 58 -4.47 4.07 10.91
C GLY A 58 -5.68 4.81 10.35
N CYS A 59 -6.89 4.41 10.75
CA CYS A 59 -8.12 4.99 10.22
C CYS A 59 -8.29 6.50 10.53
N GLU A 60 -7.59 7.04 11.52
CA GLU A 60 -7.57 8.48 11.83
C GLU A 60 -6.15 9.08 11.81
N ALA A 61 -5.24 8.53 11.00
CA ALA A 61 -3.89 9.04 10.88
C ALA A 61 -3.86 10.38 10.12
N LEU A 62 -4.20 11.48 10.82
CA LEU A 62 -4.38 12.80 10.20
C LEU A 62 -3.09 13.35 9.59
N LYS A 63 -1.95 13.11 10.23
CA LYS A 63 -0.63 13.49 9.69
C LYS A 63 -0.37 12.79 8.35
N ASP A 64 -0.63 11.49 8.28
CA ASP A 64 -0.48 10.69 7.08
C ASP A 64 -1.38 11.17 5.94
N LEU A 65 -2.60 11.63 6.25
CA LEU A 65 -3.50 12.24 5.26
C LEU A 65 -2.91 13.56 4.72
N TYR A 66 -2.33 14.41 5.56
CA TYR A 66 -1.64 15.61 5.10
C TYR A 66 -0.41 15.28 4.25
N ASP A 67 0.38 14.29 4.65
CA ASP A 67 1.54 13.83 3.87
C ASP A 67 1.08 13.27 2.52
N ALA A 68 0.02 12.47 2.49
CA ALA A 68 -0.59 11.95 1.26
C ALA A 68 -1.08 13.07 0.33
N ARG A 69 -1.64 14.15 0.90
CA ARG A 69 -2.01 15.36 0.16
C ARG A 69 -0.80 16.06 -0.45
N VAL A 70 0.27 16.25 0.32
CA VAL A 70 1.54 16.85 -0.15
C VAL A 70 2.16 16.04 -1.29
N ILE A 71 2.10 14.72 -1.19
CA ILE A 71 2.62 13.80 -2.24
C ILE A 71 1.75 13.86 -3.51
N GLY A 72 0.48 14.25 -3.41
CA GLY A 72 -0.47 14.25 -4.53
C GLY A 72 -0.86 12.84 -4.95
N VAL A 73 -1.31 12.02 -3.99
CA VAL A 73 -1.77 10.65 -4.27
C VAL A 73 -3.17 10.63 -4.87
N SER A 74 -3.48 9.58 -5.62
CA SER A 74 -4.80 9.37 -6.25
C SER A 74 -5.72 8.47 -5.43
N ARG A 75 -5.16 7.77 -4.43
CA ARG A 75 -5.86 6.76 -3.65
C ARG A 75 -5.27 6.65 -2.26
N ILE A 76 -6.14 6.59 -1.27
CA ILE A 76 -5.77 6.45 0.14
C ILE A 76 -6.53 5.27 0.73
N ILE A 77 -5.81 4.41 1.43
CA ILE A 77 -6.35 3.19 2.04
C ILE A 77 -6.13 3.25 3.55
N ALA A 78 -7.21 3.22 4.34
CA ALA A 78 -7.13 3.13 5.79
C ALA A 78 -7.08 1.66 6.24
N PRO A 79 -6.08 1.26 7.05
CA PRO A 79 -6.01 -0.07 7.64
C PRO A 79 -6.98 -0.23 8.82
N MET A 80 -7.19 -1.49 9.22
CA MET A 80 -7.80 -1.92 10.48
C MET A 80 -9.14 -1.24 10.78
N VAL A 81 -10.01 -1.12 9.77
CA VAL A 81 -11.36 -0.58 9.95
C VAL A 81 -12.30 -1.70 10.36
N GLU A 82 -12.42 -1.89 11.68
CA GLU A 82 -13.17 -3.01 12.27
C GLU A 82 -14.58 -2.65 12.77
N SER A 83 -14.94 -1.36 12.72
CA SER A 83 -16.24 -0.89 13.23
C SER A 83 -16.83 0.27 12.43
N PRO A 84 -18.16 0.50 12.52
CA PRO A 84 -18.80 1.66 11.89
C PRO A 84 -18.22 2.99 12.39
N TYR A 85 -17.81 3.03 13.65
CA TYR A 85 -17.22 4.23 14.25
C TYR A 85 -15.84 4.53 13.66
N ALA A 86 -15.00 3.51 13.46
CA ALA A 86 -13.70 3.67 12.81
C ALA A 86 -13.85 4.23 11.37
N LEU A 87 -14.81 3.73 10.59
CA LEU A 87 -15.11 4.28 9.27
C LEU A 87 -15.60 5.73 9.34
N LYS A 88 -16.49 6.07 10.28
CA LYS A 88 -16.92 7.47 10.49
C LYS A 88 -15.75 8.39 10.80
N LYS A 89 -14.82 7.94 11.65
CA LYS A 89 -13.61 8.69 12.01
C LYS A 89 -12.70 8.89 10.80
N TYR A 90 -12.51 7.87 9.97
CA TYR A 90 -11.77 7.97 8.72
C TYR A 90 -12.37 9.00 7.76
N LEU A 91 -13.66 8.89 7.46
CA LEU A 91 -14.33 9.83 6.55
C LEU A 91 -14.37 11.27 7.09
N ALA A 92 -14.42 11.45 8.42
CA ALA A 92 -14.28 12.77 9.02
C ALA A 92 -12.85 13.32 8.86
N ALA A 93 -11.83 12.47 9.04
CA ALA A 93 -10.43 12.86 8.88
C ALA A 93 -10.10 13.25 7.43
N THR A 94 -10.67 12.57 6.42
CA THR A 94 -10.48 12.93 5.01
C THR A 94 -11.08 14.31 4.70
N LYS A 95 -12.24 14.66 5.27
CA LYS A 95 -12.83 16.01 5.15
C LYS A 95 -11.99 17.10 5.79
N LEU A 96 -11.30 16.80 6.88
CA LEU A 96 -10.42 17.75 7.55
C LEU A 96 -9.11 17.97 6.79
N ALA A 97 -8.57 16.91 6.19
CA ALA A 97 -7.29 16.97 5.49
C ALA A 97 -7.40 17.56 4.07
N PHE A 98 -8.52 17.29 3.38
CA PHE A 98 -8.71 17.60 1.96
C PHE A 98 -9.94 18.49 1.72
N PRO A 99 -9.81 19.57 0.91
CA PRO A 99 -10.96 20.31 0.44
C PRO A 99 -11.83 19.44 -0.48
N GLU A 100 -13.11 19.80 -0.63
CA GLU A 100 -14.07 19.03 -1.41
C GLU A 100 -13.65 18.79 -2.86
N GLU A 101 -13.09 19.82 -3.52
CA GLU A 101 -12.59 19.70 -4.89
C GLU A 101 -11.53 18.59 -5.03
N GLU A 102 -10.56 18.53 -4.13
CA GLU A 102 -9.53 17.49 -4.13
C GLU A 102 -10.12 16.10 -3.84
N ARG A 103 -11.10 16.01 -2.92
CA ARG A 103 -11.75 14.73 -2.57
C ARG A 103 -12.45 14.09 -3.77
N ASN A 104 -12.94 14.87 -4.72
CA ASN A 104 -13.57 14.35 -5.95
C ASN A 104 -12.58 13.63 -6.88
N HIS A 105 -11.27 13.83 -6.68
CA HIS A 105 -10.21 13.24 -7.48
C HIS A 105 -9.39 12.17 -6.74
N ILE A 106 -9.74 11.88 -5.48
CA ILE A 106 -9.04 10.91 -4.63
C ILE A 106 -10.00 9.77 -4.29
N SER A 107 -9.57 8.52 -4.55
CA SER A 107 -10.29 7.35 -4.08
C SER A 107 -9.96 7.06 -2.61
N PHE A 108 -10.96 7.05 -1.74
CA PHE A 108 -10.81 6.67 -0.34
C PHE A 108 -11.31 5.23 -0.15
N LEU A 109 -10.42 4.34 0.29
CA LEU A 109 -10.74 2.95 0.56
C LEU A 109 -10.43 2.61 2.02
N ILE A 110 -11.01 1.49 2.48
CA ILE A 110 -10.68 0.88 3.77
C ILE A 110 -10.25 -0.58 3.56
N ASN A 111 -9.38 -1.08 4.43
CA ASN A 111 -9.14 -2.51 4.55
C ASN A 111 -10.19 -3.15 5.46
N ILE A 112 -10.74 -4.27 5.00
CA ILE A 112 -11.44 -5.26 5.80
C ILE A 112 -10.49 -6.46 5.91
N GLU A 113 -9.79 -6.54 7.04
CA GLU A 113 -8.62 -7.41 7.17
C GLU A 113 -8.61 -8.23 8.46
N THR A 114 -9.73 -8.28 9.19
CA THR A 114 -9.90 -9.17 10.35
C THR A 114 -11.27 -9.83 10.35
N VAL A 115 -11.41 -10.95 11.07
CA VAL A 115 -12.68 -11.65 11.27
C VAL A 115 -13.70 -10.76 11.99
N ASP A 116 -13.25 -9.86 12.87
CA ASP A 116 -14.11 -8.90 13.54
C ASP A 116 -14.64 -7.84 12.58
N ALA A 117 -13.80 -7.33 11.67
CA ALA A 117 -14.24 -6.45 10.59
C ALA A 117 -15.24 -7.15 9.66
N TYR A 118 -14.97 -8.40 9.29
CA TYR A 118 -15.88 -9.21 8.47
C TYR A 118 -17.24 -9.40 9.14
N ASN A 119 -17.26 -9.76 10.43
CA ASN A 119 -18.49 -9.95 11.20
C ASN A 119 -19.29 -8.64 11.37
N ASN A 120 -18.62 -7.50 11.38
CA ASN A 120 -19.25 -6.18 11.48
C ASN A 120 -19.58 -5.54 10.12
N ILE A 121 -19.33 -6.21 8.99
CA ILE A 121 -19.41 -5.59 7.66
C ILE A 121 -20.75 -4.92 7.38
N ASP A 122 -21.87 -5.54 7.75
CA ASP A 122 -23.20 -4.96 7.51
C ASP A 122 -23.37 -3.61 8.21
N ARG A 123 -22.87 -3.52 9.45
CA ARG A 123 -22.91 -2.29 10.24
C ARG A 123 -21.96 -1.24 9.69
N ILE A 124 -20.78 -1.67 9.22
CA ILE A 124 -19.78 -0.77 8.61
C ILE A 124 -20.36 -0.14 7.34
N LEU A 125 -21.00 -0.95 6.49
CA LEU A 125 -21.59 -0.51 5.21
C LEU A 125 -22.94 0.21 5.37
N SER A 126 -23.53 0.24 6.56
CA SER A 126 -24.82 0.90 6.83
C SER A 126 -24.70 2.33 7.36
N ILE A 127 -23.50 2.91 7.42
CA ILE A 127 -23.34 4.31 7.87
C ILE A 127 -23.94 5.28 6.84
N GLU A 128 -24.44 6.43 7.31
CA GLU A 128 -25.16 7.40 6.47
C GLU A 128 -24.31 7.95 5.32
N ASN A 129 -23.01 8.17 5.54
CA ASN A 129 -22.09 8.73 4.55
C ASN A 129 -21.24 7.68 3.82
N ILE A 130 -21.78 6.47 3.63
CA ILE A 130 -21.08 5.37 2.93
C ILE A 130 -20.69 5.73 1.49
N ASN A 131 -21.45 6.62 0.84
CA ASN A 131 -21.19 7.12 -0.52
C ASN A 131 -19.91 7.95 -0.65
N GLU A 132 -19.30 8.38 0.45
CA GLU A 132 -17.98 9.04 0.45
C GLU A 132 -16.82 8.04 0.36
N LEU A 133 -17.09 6.76 0.61
CA LEU A 133 -16.14 5.68 0.45
C LEU A 133 -16.15 5.22 -1.01
N SER A 134 -14.96 5.03 -1.60
CA SER A 134 -14.81 4.56 -2.98
C SER A 134 -14.74 3.04 -3.08
N GLY A 135 -14.32 2.34 -2.02
CA GLY A 135 -14.12 0.89 -2.08
C GLY A 135 -13.62 0.26 -0.79
N ILE A 136 -13.54 -1.06 -0.80
CA ILE A 136 -12.94 -1.88 0.24
C ILE A 136 -11.82 -2.74 -0.33
N VAL A 137 -10.85 -3.05 0.51
CA VAL A 137 -9.76 -3.99 0.22
C VAL A 137 -9.85 -5.15 1.20
N MET A 138 -9.93 -6.38 0.71
CA MET A 138 -9.77 -7.55 1.57
C MET A 138 -8.27 -7.83 1.77
N GLY A 139 -7.78 -7.62 2.98
CA GLY A 139 -6.41 -7.96 3.38
C GLY A 139 -6.31 -9.43 3.80
N ARG A 140 -6.01 -10.34 2.87
CA ARG A 140 -6.14 -11.79 3.14
C ARG A 140 -5.18 -12.34 4.18
N VAL A 141 -3.96 -11.80 4.27
CA VAL A 141 -2.97 -12.28 5.25
C VAL A 141 -3.42 -11.98 6.67
N ASP A 142 -3.80 -10.73 6.95
CA ASP A 142 -4.29 -10.34 8.27
C ASP A 142 -5.64 -10.99 8.57
N MET A 143 -6.51 -11.14 7.56
CA MET A 143 -7.80 -11.83 7.72
C MET A 143 -7.57 -13.25 8.22
N THR A 144 -6.70 -13.98 7.53
CA THR A 144 -6.35 -15.36 7.88
C THR A 144 -5.68 -15.43 9.25
N GLY A 145 -4.74 -14.51 9.54
CA GLY A 145 -4.09 -14.43 10.85
C GLY A 145 -5.04 -14.15 12.01
N SER A 146 -6.04 -13.27 11.81
CA SER A 146 -7.06 -12.95 12.81
C SER A 146 -7.96 -14.15 13.17
N MET A 147 -8.01 -15.15 12.30
CA MET A 147 -8.75 -16.40 12.50
C MET A 147 -7.89 -17.49 13.17
N GLY A 148 -6.64 -17.18 13.54
CA GLY A 148 -5.68 -18.14 14.08
C GLY A 148 -5.10 -19.11 13.03
N LEU A 149 -5.27 -18.81 11.75
CA LEU A 149 -4.77 -19.61 10.63
C LEU A 149 -3.40 -19.11 10.17
N SER A 150 -2.72 -19.92 9.36
CA SER A 150 -1.38 -19.62 8.85
C SER A 150 -1.43 -18.90 7.50
N ARG A 151 -0.29 -18.37 7.06
CA ARG A 151 -0.19 -17.74 5.73
C ARG A 151 -0.42 -18.72 4.57
N GLU A 152 -0.32 -20.03 4.81
CA GLU A 152 -0.59 -21.06 3.80
C GLU A 152 -2.10 -21.18 3.52
N ASP A 153 -2.94 -20.73 4.45
CA ASP A 153 -4.39 -20.86 4.39
C ASP A 153 -5.09 -19.73 3.60
N ILE A 154 -4.34 -18.73 3.11
CA ILE A 154 -4.88 -17.52 2.46
C ILE A 154 -5.67 -17.77 1.17
N ASN A 155 -5.50 -18.96 0.55
CA ASN A 155 -6.20 -19.37 -0.67
C ASN A 155 -7.21 -20.50 -0.42
N THR A 156 -7.57 -20.78 0.83
CA THR A 156 -8.52 -21.84 1.18
C THR A 156 -9.95 -21.48 0.76
N PRO A 157 -10.85 -22.48 0.59
CA PRO A 157 -12.26 -22.25 0.30
C PRO A 157 -12.95 -21.32 1.32
N GLN A 158 -12.55 -21.40 2.60
CA GLN A 158 -13.08 -20.54 3.65
C GLN A 158 -12.81 -19.05 3.37
N ILE A 159 -11.57 -18.69 3.03
CA ILE A 159 -11.20 -17.31 2.71
C ILE A 159 -11.86 -16.87 1.39
N PHE A 160 -12.03 -17.78 0.44
CA PHE A 160 -12.73 -17.52 -0.82
C PHE A 160 -14.21 -17.18 -0.59
N ASP A 161 -14.92 -17.98 0.22
CA ASP A 161 -16.33 -17.73 0.54
C ASP A 161 -16.51 -16.41 1.30
N MET A 162 -15.58 -16.08 2.20
CA MET A 162 -15.56 -14.78 2.86
C MET A 162 -15.39 -13.64 1.85
N ALA A 163 -14.45 -13.75 0.91
CA ALA A 163 -14.25 -12.74 -0.14
C ALA A 163 -15.50 -12.53 -0.99
N LYS A 164 -16.15 -13.62 -1.41
CA LYS A 164 -17.37 -13.59 -2.20
C LYS A 164 -18.50 -12.86 -1.46
N ILE A 165 -18.76 -13.22 -0.21
CA ILE A 165 -19.80 -12.58 0.61
C ILE A 165 -19.49 -11.10 0.84
N LEU A 166 -18.25 -10.80 1.23
CA LEU A 166 -17.78 -9.45 1.51
C LEU A 166 -17.95 -8.53 0.29
N PHE A 167 -17.51 -8.99 -0.89
CA PHE A 167 -17.59 -8.20 -2.11
C PHE A 167 -19.01 -8.09 -2.65
N SER A 168 -19.84 -9.13 -2.54
CA SER A 168 -21.27 -9.00 -2.88
C SER A 168 -21.92 -7.85 -2.09
N LYS A 169 -21.70 -7.80 -0.76
CA LYS A 169 -22.23 -6.73 0.10
C LYS A 169 -21.68 -5.35 -0.25
N ALA A 170 -20.38 -5.25 -0.57
CA ALA A 170 -19.78 -3.99 -0.99
C ALA A 170 -20.32 -3.51 -2.34
N LYS A 171 -20.55 -4.42 -3.29
CA LYS A 171 -21.13 -4.10 -4.60
C LYS A 171 -22.57 -3.61 -4.52
N GLU A 172 -23.37 -4.09 -3.56
CA GLU A 172 -24.70 -3.52 -3.26
C GLU A 172 -24.64 -2.04 -2.85
N LYS A 173 -23.48 -1.56 -2.40
CA LYS A 173 -23.20 -0.15 -2.07
C LYS A 173 -22.42 0.58 -3.17
N SER A 174 -22.27 -0.03 -4.35
CA SER A 174 -21.49 0.50 -5.47
C SER A 174 -20.00 0.75 -5.14
N LEU A 175 -19.46 -0.01 -4.19
CA LEU A 175 -18.07 0.11 -3.78
C LEU A 175 -17.14 -0.76 -4.64
N GLU A 176 -15.96 -0.23 -4.93
CA GLU A 176 -14.89 -1.00 -5.53
C GLU A 176 -14.40 -2.10 -4.57
N CYS A 177 -14.08 -3.26 -5.10
CA CYS A 177 -13.64 -4.44 -4.37
C CYS A 177 -12.24 -4.84 -4.83
N VAL A 178 -11.30 -4.81 -3.89
CA VAL A 178 -9.88 -5.07 -4.14
C VAL A 178 -9.38 -6.20 -3.25
N ILE A 179 -8.52 -7.07 -3.78
CA ILE A 179 -7.81 -8.07 -2.96
C ILE A 179 -6.35 -7.68 -2.77
N GLY A 180 -5.92 -7.65 -1.51
CA GLY A 180 -4.52 -7.57 -1.10
C GLY A 180 -4.12 -8.74 -0.20
N GLY A 181 -2.86 -8.71 0.25
CA GLY A 181 -2.31 -9.71 1.17
C GLY A 181 -1.92 -11.01 0.47
N GLY A 182 -0.62 -11.31 0.47
CA GLY A 182 -0.10 -12.61 -0.03
C GLY A 182 -0.42 -12.88 -1.50
N VAL A 183 -0.40 -11.86 -2.36
CA VAL A 183 -0.67 -12.02 -3.79
C VAL A 183 0.57 -12.58 -4.50
N GLY A 184 0.53 -13.89 -4.75
CA GLY A 184 1.45 -14.64 -5.60
C GLY A 184 0.70 -15.32 -6.75
N LYS A 185 1.41 -16.08 -7.58
CA LYS A 185 0.80 -16.82 -8.72
C LYS A 185 -0.25 -17.84 -8.26
N GLU A 186 -0.07 -18.37 -7.05
CA GLU A 186 -0.95 -19.36 -6.42
C GLU A 186 -2.33 -18.77 -6.10
N ALA A 187 -2.46 -17.44 -6.06
CA ALA A 187 -3.73 -16.75 -5.84
C ALA A 187 -4.53 -16.53 -7.14
N LEU A 188 -3.96 -16.79 -8.33
CA LEU A 188 -4.67 -16.56 -9.59
C LEU A 188 -5.94 -17.41 -9.75
N PRO A 189 -5.98 -18.70 -9.38
CA PRO A 189 -7.23 -19.46 -9.39
C PRO A 189 -8.30 -18.81 -8.50
N PHE A 190 -7.92 -18.42 -7.27
CA PHE A 190 -8.81 -17.71 -6.36
C PHE A 190 -9.45 -16.48 -7.00
N PHE A 191 -8.68 -15.66 -7.74
CA PHE A 191 -9.21 -14.46 -8.38
C PHE A 191 -10.11 -14.76 -9.57
N ARG A 192 -9.76 -15.77 -10.37
CA ARG A 192 -10.51 -16.17 -11.58
C ARG A 192 -11.82 -16.87 -11.25
N ASP A 193 -11.88 -17.55 -10.12
CA ASP A 193 -13.07 -18.29 -9.67
C ASP A 193 -14.11 -17.37 -9.01
N LEU A 194 -13.74 -16.13 -8.65
CA LEU A 194 -14.71 -15.15 -8.16
C LEU A 194 -15.72 -14.79 -9.26
N PRO A 195 -17.01 -14.65 -8.92
CA PRO A 195 -18.02 -14.20 -9.87
C PRO A 195 -17.63 -12.93 -10.62
N GLU A 196 -17.95 -12.89 -11.91
CA GLU A 196 -17.66 -11.76 -12.78
C GLU A 196 -18.20 -10.44 -12.19
N GLY A 197 -17.37 -9.40 -12.22
CA GLY A 197 -17.70 -8.08 -11.68
C GLY A 197 -17.56 -7.92 -10.17
N LEU A 198 -17.26 -8.99 -9.40
CA LEU A 198 -16.98 -8.86 -7.96
C LEU A 198 -15.58 -8.32 -7.65
N LEU A 199 -14.59 -8.59 -8.50
CA LEU A 199 -13.21 -8.15 -8.28
C LEU A 199 -12.85 -7.06 -9.28
N ASP A 200 -12.54 -5.86 -8.78
CA ASP A 200 -12.10 -4.75 -9.63
C ASP A 200 -10.58 -4.67 -9.74
N ARG A 201 -9.86 -5.09 -8.69
CA ARG A 201 -8.40 -5.04 -8.63
C ARG A 201 -7.82 -6.11 -7.72
N TYR A 202 -6.57 -6.48 -7.98
CA TYR A 202 -5.71 -7.09 -6.98
C TYR A 202 -4.42 -6.31 -6.84
N GLU A 203 -3.78 -6.40 -5.68
CA GLU A 203 -2.54 -5.69 -5.41
C GLU A 203 -1.49 -6.58 -4.75
N THR A 204 -0.27 -6.52 -5.27
CA THR A 204 0.90 -6.95 -4.51
C THR A 204 1.24 -5.86 -3.48
N ARG A 205 2.35 -6.00 -2.76
CA ARG A 205 2.77 -4.95 -1.82
C ARG A 205 2.95 -3.60 -2.52
N LYS A 206 3.45 -3.60 -3.77
CA LYS A 206 3.79 -2.38 -4.52
C LYS A 206 2.92 -2.09 -5.72
N ILE A 207 2.30 -3.07 -6.37
CA ILE A 207 1.70 -2.88 -7.69
C ILE A 207 0.21 -3.18 -7.65
N ILE A 208 -0.58 -2.30 -8.27
CA ILE A 208 -2.04 -2.39 -8.38
C ILE A 208 -2.42 -2.79 -9.80
N PHE A 209 -3.08 -3.93 -9.93
CA PHE A 209 -3.54 -4.52 -11.18
C PHE A 209 -5.04 -4.30 -11.37
N LYS A 210 -5.45 -4.01 -12.61
CA LYS A 210 -6.87 -3.81 -12.97
C LYS A 210 -7.52 -5.11 -13.41
N CYS A 211 -8.67 -5.47 -12.83
CA CYS A 211 -9.47 -6.61 -13.25
C CYS A 211 -10.65 -6.16 -14.15
N PRO A 212 -11.13 -7.05 -15.04
CA PRO A 212 -10.68 -8.44 -15.23
C PRO A 212 -9.42 -8.56 -16.11
N GLU A 213 -8.93 -7.49 -16.72
CA GLU A 213 -7.93 -7.57 -17.80
C GLU A 213 -6.59 -8.15 -17.35
N SER A 214 -6.17 -7.87 -16.11
CA SER A 214 -4.92 -8.41 -15.51
C SER A 214 -4.98 -9.88 -15.09
N LEU A 215 -6.10 -10.58 -15.31
CA LEU A 215 -6.26 -12.00 -14.98
C LEU A 215 -6.06 -12.93 -16.19
N ASP A 216 -5.56 -12.39 -17.30
CA ASP A 216 -5.24 -13.12 -18.52
C ASP A 216 -4.17 -14.21 -18.34
N ASN A 217 -3.76 -14.84 -19.44
CA ASN A 217 -2.73 -15.88 -19.43
C ASN A 217 -1.33 -15.36 -19.04
N ASN A 218 -1.10 -14.05 -19.02
CA ASN A 218 0.16 -13.42 -18.63
C ASN A 218 0.17 -12.89 -17.19
N ALA A 219 -0.91 -13.07 -16.42
CA ALA A 219 -1.03 -12.57 -15.06
C ALA A 219 0.14 -12.97 -14.14
N GLU A 220 0.61 -14.23 -14.23
CA GLU A 220 1.77 -14.71 -13.46
C GLU A 220 3.04 -13.90 -13.76
N LYS A 221 3.28 -13.60 -15.05
CA LYS A 221 4.43 -12.79 -15.47
C LYS A 221 4.31 -11.35 -14.96
N GLY A 222 3.10 -10.80 -14.93
CA GLY A 222 2.81 -9.49 -14.35
C GLY A 222 3.15 -9.44 -12.86
N ILE A 223 2.68 -10.43 -12.08
CA ILE A 223 2.98 -10.56 -10.65
C ILE A 223 4.50 -10.68 -10.42
N LEU A 224 5.20 -11.50 -11.19
CA LEU A 224 6.65 -11.68 -11.04
C LEU A 224 7.42 -10.39 -11.34
N LYS A 225 7.02 -9.64 -12.38
CA LYS A 225 7.60 -8.32 -12.69
C LYS A 225 7.32 -7.30 -11.59
N ALA A 226 6.15 -7.35 -10.95
CA ALA A 226 5.84 -6.51 -9.80
C ALA A 226 6.77 -6.77 -8.60
N VAL A 227 7.08 -8.04 -8.31
CA VAL A 227 8.09 -8.41 -7.29
C VAL A 227 9.48 -7.89 -7.70
N GLY A 228 9.82 -7.97 -8.98
CA GLY A 228 11.06 -7.39 -9.51
C GLY A 228 11.15 -5.88 -9.28
N PHE A 229 10.07 -5.14 -9.51
CA PHE A 229 9.99 -3.71 -9.21
C PHE A 229 10.18 -3.42 -7.72
N GLU A 230 9.49 -4.16 -6.84
CA GLU A 230 9.65 -4.02 -5.38
C GLU A 230 11.11 -4.23 -4.94
N LEU A 231 11.78 -5.27 -5.48
CA LEU A 231 13.19 -5.53 -5.20
C LEU A 231 14.09 -4.36 -5.65
N MET A 232 13.82 -3.77 -6.81
CA MET A 232 14.55 -2.59 -7.29
C MET A 232 14.33 -1.39 -6.38
N TRP A 233 13.10 -1.17 -5.92
CA TRP A 233 12.78 -0.10 -4.99
C TRP A 233 13.54 -0.26 -3.66
N LEU A 234 13.54 -1.46 -3.08
CA LEU A 234 14.27 -1.76 -1.84
C LEU A 234 15.78 -1.53 -1.99
N LYS A 235 16.38 -1.95 -3.12
CA LYS A 235 17.79 -1.67 -3.43
C LYS A 235 18.04 -0.16 -3.53
N ASN A 236 17.16 0.58 -4.22
CA ASN A 236 17.28 2.03 -4.35
C ASN A 236 17.23 2.74 -2.98
N LYS A 237 16.34 2.31 -2.08
CA LYS A 237 16.27 2.83 -0.71
C LYS A 237 17.52 2.52 0.10
N ARG A 238 17.95 1.25 0.12
CA ARG A 238 19.16 0.80 0.81
C ARG A 238 20.37 1.61 0.36
N ASP A 239 20.57 1.75 -0.95
CA ASP A 239 21.76 2.41 -1.50
C ASP A 239 21.76 3.90 -1.17
N PHE A 240 20.59 4.55 -1.18
CA PHE A 240 20.46 5.96 -0.78
C PHE A 240 20.85 6.19 0.69
N TYR A 241 20.27 5.43 1.63
CA TYR A 241 20.63 5.58 3.05
C TYR A 241 22.03 5.06 3.36
N GLY A 242 22.54 4.09 2.57
CA GLY A 242 23.91 3.62 2.65
C GLY A 242 24.92 4.73 2.40
N MET A 243 24.66 5.63 1.45
CA MET A 243 25.52 6.79 1.21
C MET A 243 25.59 7.74 2.41
N ILE A 244 24.45 8.02 3.05
CA ILE A 244 24.37 8.87 4.24
C ILE A 244 25.11 8.22 5.41
N PHE A 245 24.87 6.92 5.62
CA PHE A 245 25.57 6.14 6.64
C PHE A 245 27.09 6.16 6.42
N ASP A 246 27.54 5.96 5.18
CA ASP A 246 28.96 5.95 4.87
C ASP A 246 29.59 7.34 5.07
N GLU A 247 28.90 8.42 4.69
CA GLU A 247 29.37 9.80 4.93
C GLU A 247 29.69 10.03 6.42
N ASP A 248 28.73 9.77 7.30
CA ASP A 248 28.90 9.95 8.74
C ASP A 248 29.95 9.00 9.31
N LYS A 249 29.97 7.74 8.85
CA LYS A 249 30.98 6.76 9.25
C LYS A 249 32.41 7.24 8.96
N HIS A 250 32.64 7.85 7.79
CA HIS A 250 33.93 8.43 7.46
C HIS A 250 34.25 9.61 8.37
N ARG A 251 33.28 10.49 8.63
CA ARG A 251 33.45 11.66 9.49
C ARG A 251 33.78 11.28 10.93
N ILE A 252 33.03 10.33 11.50
CA ILE A 252 33.24 9.78 12.85
C ILE A 252 34.65 9.21 12.96
N LYS A 253 35.07 8.34 12.03
CA LYS A 253 36.42 7.76 12.04
C LYS A 253 37.51 8.83 12.01
N MET A 254 37.35 9.85 11.16
CA MET A 254 38.31 10.94 11.02
C MET A 254 38.41 11.78 12.31
N LEU A 255 37.27 12.17 12.89
CA LEU A 255 37.24 12.93 14.13
C LEU A 255 37.84 12.12 15.28
N GLY A 256 37.47 10.85 15.43
CA GLY A 256 37.96 10.05 16.53
C GLY A 256 39.47 9.84 16.48
N SER A 257 39.99 9.52 15.30
CA SER A 257 41.44 9.37 15.08
C SER A 257 42.25 10.64 15.43
N ARG A 258 41.65 11.83 15.34
CA ARG A 258 42.34 13.10 15.55
C ARG A 258 42.12 13.69 16.94
N TYR A 259 40.93 13.51 17.52
CA TYR A 259 40.48 14.30 18.66
C TYR A 259 40.08 13.47 19.87
N ASP A 260 39.99 12.14 19.81
CA ASP A 260 39.52 11.32 20.95
C ASP A 260 40.25 11.64 22.25
N LYS A 261 41.59 11.64 22.20
CA LYS A 261 42.43 11.94 23.37
C LYS A 261 42.24 13.38 23.84
N LEU A 262 42.23 14.34 22.91
CA LEU A 262 42.09 15.76 23.22
C LEU A 262 40.73 16.08 23.86
N ILE A 263 39.67 15.43 23.39
CA ILE A 263 38.33 15.56 23.97
C ILE A 263 38.33 15.02 25.40
N LYS A 264 38.91 13.83 25.62
CA LYS A 264 39.02 13.22 26.97
C LYS A 264 39.86 14.06 27.92
N GLU A 265 40.99 14.61 27.47
CA GLU A 265 41.84 15.51 28.27
C GLU A 265 41.14 16.83 28.62
N ALA A 266 40.28 17.32 27.73
CA ALA A 266 39.43 18.49 28.00
C ALA A 266 38.21 18.18 28.90
N GLY A 267 38.06 16.94 29.38
CA GLY A 267 36.95 16.51 30.23
C GLY A 267 35.66 16.19 29.47
N GLY A 268 35.70 16.07 28.14
CA GLY A 268 34.56 15.68 27.31
C GLY A 268 34.25 14.18 27.40
N MET A 269 32.96 13.83 27.38
CA MET A 269 32.45 12.46 27.34
C MET A 269 31.51 12.29 26.15
N PHE A 270 31.79 11.33 25.27
CA PHE A 270 31.05 11.10 24.02
C PHE A 270 30.99 9.62 23.60
N GLU A 271 31.51 8.73 24.46
CA GLU A 271 31.34 7.27 24.38
C GLU A 271 30.42 6.80 25.52
#